data_AF-A0AAD7G5B3-F1
#
_entry.id   AF-A0AAD7G5B3-F1
#
_cell.length_a   1.000
_cell.length_b   1.000
_cell.length_c   1.000
_cell.angle_alpha   90.00
_cell.angle_beta   90.00
_cell.angle_gamma   90.00
#
_symmetry.space_group_name_H-M   'P 1'
#
loop_
_entity.id
_entity.type
_entity.pdbx_description
1 polymer ?
#
loop_
_entity_poly.entity_id
_entity_poly.type
_entity_poly.pdbx_seq_one_letter_code
_entity_poly.pdbx_strand_id
1 'polypeptide(L)'
;MSRTLADLLNPSDPDGQQVQAQIQAGLVDIQPQLQQLSELQSHGARASPEVQQQLQAALKYLQAQRNGGPYIPNDNTPPPIPGAIIRQHDVRLTSRTTLSTLYHYPLHTILEYPETNADGTIGHLFRMDPDDWQVPDLNIVYLRGAPTGRMVVGKEIFNDVMVDARGNQVACSSSHSTCQGVKICPYSDEDTLSEPHTRASREDVQQRLANDREDRLQYASPSKDIFCRTAAYVTALRKLGCSRPSSEELESESSPEEIKLRELYWQQVQCGYCPKEGTCKGRIVYETDSHGNPHVRCEHYCRTTNRDHFHDNSVGAPTGSYDLGYIQAVLTDDEEEATCIEQAAFKLGYGPLVECTTVANVSSQKPLTTATQTAI
;
A
#
# COMPACT_ATOMS: atom_id res chain seq x y z
N MET A 1 -3.49 31.26 8.16
CA MET A 1 -4.71 31.70 7.46
C MET A 1 -5.24 30.50 6.70
N SER A 2 -6.38 29.95 7.08
CA SER A 2 -6.96 28.80 6.38
C SER A 2 -7.46 29.25 5.01
N ARG A 3 -6.90 28.68 3.93
CA ARG A 3 -7.40 28.90 2.58
C ARG A 3 -8.78 28.26 2.44
N THR A 4 -9.68 28.95 1.79
CA THR A 4 -11.01 28.45 1.50
C THR A 4 -10.98 27.57 0.24
N LEU A 5 -11.95 26.68 0.08
CA LEU A 5 -12.12 25.90 -1.16
C LEU A 5 -12.24 26.82 -2.39
N ALA A 6 -12.76 28.03 -2.22
CA ALA A 6 -12.85 29.03 -3.29
C ALA A 6 -11.47 29.55 -3.72
N ASP A 7 -10.51 29.66 -2.80
CA ASP A 7 -9.14 30.05 -3.12
C ASP A 7 -8.43 28.97 -3.95
N LEU A 8 -8.64 27.70 -3.60
CA LEU A 8 -8.09 26.55 -4.34
C LEU A 8 -8.72 26.33 -5.72
N LEU A 9 -9.88 26.94 -5.99
CA LEU A 9 -10.57 26.86 -7.28
C LEU A 9 -10.41 28.13 -8.11
N ASN A 10 -9.67 29.13 -7.62
CA ASN A 10 -9.41 30.36 -8.34
C ASN A 10 -8.42 30.10 -9.50
N PRO A 11 -8.80 30.36 -10.77
CA PRO A 11 -7.91 30.15 -11.92
C PRO A 11 -6.67 31.08 -11.94
N SER A 12 -6.63 32.08 -11.05
CA SER A 12 -5.50 32.98 -10.87
C SER A 12 -4.50 32.50 -9.81
N ASP A 13 -4.85 31.46 -9.03
CA ASP A 13 -3.95 30.84 -8.05
C ASP A 13 -3.15 29.72 -8.72
N PRO A 14 -1.81 29.72 -8.68
CA PRO A 14 -0.98 28.67 -9.26
C PRO A 14 -1.29 27.27 -8.70
N ASP A 15 -1.68 27.16 -7.43
CA ASP A 15 -2.08 25.87 -6.84
C ASP A 15 -3.45 25.43 -7.39
N GLY A 16 -4.34 26.39 -7.65
CA GLY A 16 -5.64 26.13 -8.28
C GLY A 16 -5.52 25.70 -9.74
N GLN A 17 -4.54 26.23 -10.48
CA GLN A 17 -4.25 25.78 -11.85
C GLN A 17 -3.75 24.33 -11.89
N GLN A 18 -2.95 23.91 -10.90
CA GLN A 18 -2.47 22.53 -10.81
C GLN A 18 -3.61 21.55 -10.52
N VAL A 19 -4.52 21.90 -9.59
CA VAL A 19 -5.72 21.10 -9.30
C VAL A 19 -6.66 21.05 -10.50
N GLN A 20 -6.85 22.17 -11.21
CA GLN A 20 -7.66 22.20 -12.44
C GLN A 20 -7.08 21.33 -13.56
N ALA A 21 -5.75 21.33 -13.75
CA ALA A 21 -5.08 20.47 -14.72
C ALA A 21 -5.27 18.97 -14.39
N GLN A 22 -5.23 18.61 -13.10
CA GLN A 22 -5.47 17.23 -12.66
C GLN A 22 -6.93 16.79 -12.85
N ILE A 23 -7.90 17.68 -12.61
CA ILE A 23 -9.32 17.44 -12.87
C ILE A 23 -9.57 17.27 -14.37
N GLN A 24 -8.99 18.14 -15.21
CA GLN A 24 -9.12 18.06 -16.67
C GLN A 24 -8.47 16.80 -17.25
N ALA A 25 -7.41 16.29 -16.62
CA ALA A 25 -6.77 15.03 -16.99
C ALA A 25 -7.53 13.78 -16.52
N GLY A 26 -8.66 13.93 -15.82
CA GLY A 26 -9.43 12.80 -15.29
C GLY A 26 -8.73 12.04 -14.15
N LEU A 27 -7.68 12.61 -13.55
CA LEU A 27 -6.89 11.97 -12.51
C LEU A 27 -7.52 12.09 -11.11
N VAL A 28 -8.58 12.89 -10.97
CA VAL A 28 -9.27 13.14 -9.71
C VAL A 28 -10.77 12.88 -9.89
N ASP A 29 -11.30 11.89 -9.19
CA ASP A 29 -12.75 11.68 -9.09
C ASP A 29 -13.37 12.79 -8.22
N ILE A 30 -14.15 13.67 -8.86
CA ILE A 30 -14.85 14.78 -8.21
C ILE A 30 -16.29 14.43 -7.80
N GLN A 31 -16.74 13.20 -8.06
CA GLN A 31 -18.12 12.78 -7.81
C GLN A 31 -18.51 12.77 -6.33
N PRO A 32 -17.64 12.35 -5.37
CA PRO A 32 -17.92 12.45 -3.94
C PRO A 32 -18.14 13.90 -3.48
N GLN A 33 -17.35 14.85 -4.00
CA GLN A 33 -17.42 16.27 -3.66
C GLN A 33 -18.70 16.90 -4.22
N LEU A 34 -19.11 16.52 -5.43
CA LEU A 34 -20.40 16.92 -6.01
C LEU A 34 -21.59 16.41 -5.17
N GLN A 35 -21.52 15.17 -4.70
CA GLN A 35 -22.57 14.57 -3.87
C GLN A 35 -22.67 15.28 -2.50
N GLN A 36 -21.54 15.48 -1.81
CA GLN A 36 -21.51 16.21 -0.54
C GLN A 36 -22.01 17.65 -0.68
N LEU A 37 -21.64 18.36 -1.75
CA LEU A 37 -22.12 19.73 -1.99
C LEU A 37 -23.63 19.76 -2.27
N SER A 38 -24.16 18.77 -2.99
CA SER A 38 -25.60 18.64 -3.25
C SER A 38 -26.39 18.35 -1.97
N GLU A 39 -25.85 17.50 -1.08
CA GLU A 39 -26.44 17.20 0.23
C GLU A 39 -26.42 18.43 1.15
N LEU A 40 -25.35 19.21 1.15
CA LEU A 40 -25.27 20.47 1.91
C LEU A 40 -26.31 21.51 1.43
N GLN A 41 -26.65 21.52 0.14
CA GLN A 41 -27.72 22.38 -0.39
C GLN A 41 -29.13 21.88 -0.02
N SER A 42 -29.36 20.57 -0.06
CA SER A 42 -30.68 19.99 0.24
C SER A 42 -31.03 20.08 1.73
N HIS A 43 -30.03 20.06 2.62
CA HIS A 43 -30.24 20.12 4.07
C HIS A 43 -30.43 21.54 4.64
N GLY A 44 -30.55 22.57 3.79
CA GLY A 44 -31.03 23.89 4.22
C GLY A 44 -30.17 24.54 5.31
N ALA A 45 -28.85 24.32 5.28
CA ALA A 45 -27.94 25.02 6.16
C ALA A 45 -28.14 26.53 6.00
N ARG A 46 -28.25 27.26 7.12
CA ARG A 46 -28.32 28.73 7.21
C ARG A 46 -27.00 29.38 6.78
N ALA A 47 -26.48 29.00 5.63
CA ALA A 47 -25.39 29.69 4.97
C ALA A 47 -25.87 31.09 4.57
N SER A 48 -24.99 32.08 4.65
CA SER A 48 -25.29 33.41 4.12
C SER A 48 -25.61 33.30 2.61
N PRO A 49 -26.40 34.23 2.04
CA PRO A 49 -26.69 34.25 0.61
C PRO A 49 -25.42 34.19 -0.25
N GLU A 50 -24.34 34.81 0.24
CA GLU A 50 -23.03 34.83 -0.41
C GLU A 50 -22.36 33.45 -0.45
N VAL A 51 -22.42 32.69 0.65
CA VAL A 51 -21.93 31.30 0.69
C VAL A 51 -22.77 30.39 -0.20
N GLN A 52 -24.10 30.56 -0.22
CA GLN A 52 -24.96 29.79 -1.13
C GLN A 52 -24.64 30.08 -2.60
N GLN A 53 -24.40 31.34 -2.95
CA GLN A 53 -24.02 31.75 -4.30
C GLN A 53 -22.65 31.17 -4.71
N GLN A 54 -21.66 31.20 -3.81
CA GLN A 54 -20.35 30.58 -4.04
C GLN A 54 -20.46 29.06 -4.23
N LEU A 55 -21.27 28.39 -3.41
CA LEU A 55 -21.49 26.94 -3.52
C LEU A 55 -22.16 26.56 -4.85
N GLN A 56 -23.15 27.36 -5.28
CA GLN A 56 -23.87 27.16 -6.54
C GLN A 56 -22.97 27.45 -7.75
N ALA A 57 -22.08 28.43 -7.65
CA ALA A 57 -21.05 28.70 -8.66
C ALA A 57 -20.04 27.54 -8.77
N ALA A 58 -19.57 27.01 -7.64
CA ALA A 58 -18.67 25.86 -7.60
C ALA A 58 -19.32 24.60 -8.20
N LEU A 59 -20.59 24.32 -7.87
CA LEU A 59 -21.35 23.21 -8.47
C LEU A 59 -21.51 23.37 -9.98
N LYS A 60 -21.89 24.56 -10.47
CA LYS A 60 -21.99 24.84 -11.91
C LYS A 60 -20.64 24.68 -12.61
N TYR A 61 -19.55 25.13 -11.99
CA TYR A 61 -18.20 24.97 -12.52
C TYR A 61 -17.82 23.50 -12.66
N LEU A 62 -17.99 22.69 -11.61
CA LEU A 62 -17.70 21.26 -11.62
C LEU A 62 -18.57 20.49 -12.62
N GLN A 63 -19.86 20.86 -12.76
CA GLN A 63 -20.76 20.30 -13.77
C GLN A 63 -20.35 20.70 -15.20
N ALA A 64 -19.88 21.93 -15.40
CA ALA A 64 -19.38 22.38 -16.70
C ALA A 64 -18.08 21.64 -17.10
N GLN A 65 -17.18 21.38 -16.14
CA GLN A 65 -15.97 20.57 -16.38
C GLN A 65 -16.32 19.13 -16.77
N ARG A 66 -17.33 18.53 -16.12
CA ARG A 66 -17.86 17.21 -16.50
C ARG A 66 -18.42 17.17 -17.93
N ASN A 67 -19.08 18.24 -18.37
CA ASN A 67 -19.75 18.29 -19.67
C ASN A 67 -18.87 18.84 -20.81
N GLY A 68 -17.77 19.51 -20.50
CA GLY A 68 -16.93 20.25 -21.46
C GLY A 68 -15.50 19.73 -21.64
N GLY A 69 -15.04 18.77 -20.83
CA GLY A 69 -13.80 18.04 -21.13
C GLY A 69 -13.99 17.16 -22.37
N PRO A 70 -12.93 16.90 -23.17
CA PRO A 70 -13.01 15.83 -24.15
C PRO A 70 -13.51 14.59 -23.42
N TYR A 71 -14.64 14.04 -23.88
CA TYR A 71 -15.09 12.73 -23.47
C TYR A 71 -13.94 11.78 -23.78
N ILE A 72 -13.08 11.52 -22.80
CA ILE A 72 -12.30 10.30 -22.75
C ILE A 72 -13.38 9.29 -22.39
N PRO A 73 -13.85 8.46 -23.32
CA PRO A 73 -14.66 7.34 -22.93
C PRO A 73 -13.87 6.66 -21.82
N ASN A 74 -14.49 6.42 -20.68
CA ASN A 74 -13.97 5.44 -19.74
C ASN A 74 -14.17 4.07 -20.40
N ASP A 75 -13.55 3.86 -21.56
CA ASP A 75 -13.30 2.61 -22.22
C ASP A 75 -12.26 1.90 -21.35
N ASN A 76 -12.72 1.51 -20.15
CA ASN A 76 -12.16 0.42 -19.38
C ASN A 76 -12.34 -0.92 -20.08
N THR A 77 -12.90 -0.91 -21.29
CA THR A 77 -12.79 -1.93 -22.30
C THR A 77 -11.29 -2.07 -22.60
N PRO A 78 -10.61 -3.10 -22.06
CA PRO A 78 -9.23 -3.35 -22.45
C PRO A 78 -9.19 -3.39 -23.98
N PRO A 79 -8.14 -2.84 -24.63
CA PRO A 79 -8.01 -2.94 -26.07
C PRO A 79 -8.29 -4.41 -26.45
N PRO A 80 -9.19 -4.68 -27.41
CA PRO A 80 -9.59 -6.03 -27.74
C PRO A 80 -8.33 -6.83 -27.99
N ILE A 81 -8.03 -7.79 -27.09
CA ILE A 81 -6.83 -8.60 -27.17
C ILE A 81 -6.87 -9.26 -28.55
N PRO A 82 -5.93 -8.95 -29.46
CA PRO A 82 -5.97 -9.50 -30.80
C PRO A 82 -5.48 -10.95 -30.72
N GLY A 83 -6.39 -11.86 -30.38
CA GLY A 83 -6.13 -13.29 -30.30
C GLY A 83 -6.76 -13.95 -29.08
N ALA A 84 -7.30 -15.15 -29.29
CA ALA A 84 -7.72 -16.00 -28.20
C ALA A 84 -6.50 -16.46 -27.39
N ILE A 85 -6.59 -16.39 -26.06
CA ILE A 85 -5.62 -17.03 -25.17
C ILE A 85 -5.76 -18.54 -25.36
N ILE A 86 -4.69 -19.20 -25.81
CA ILE A 86 -4.68 -20.65 -26.01
C ILE A 86 -4.19 -21.31 -24.72
N ARG A 87 -4.87 -22.37 -24.28
CA ARG A 87 -4.50 -23.16 -23.10
C ARG A 87 -4.09 -24.55 -23.53
N GLN A 88 -3.00 -25.05 -22.94
CA GLN A 88 -2.50 -26.41 -23.11
C GLN A 88 -2.26 -27.02 -21.72
N HIS A 89 -2.45 -28.33 -21.58
CA HIS A 89 -2.25 -29.05 -20.34
C HIS A 89 -1.10 -30.04 -20.45
N ASP A 90 -0.51 -30.39 -19.30
CA ASP A 90 0.55 -31.39 -19.18
C ASP A 90 1.74 -31.14 -20.13
N VAL A 91 2.15 -29.88 -20.24
CA VAL A 91 3.20 -29.45 -21.18
C VAL A 91 4.56 -29.65 -20.56
N ARG A 92 5.38 -30.49 -21.18
CA ARG A 92 6.77 -30.69 -20.77
C ARG A 92 7.61 -29.47 -21.13
N LEU A 93 8.17 -28.80 -20.12
CA LEU A 93 9.06 -27.65 -20.30
C LEU A 93 10.53 -28.11 -20.41
N THR A 94 10.93 -29.02 -19.52
CA THR A 94 12.27 -29.64 -19.51
C THR A 94 12.17 -31.13 -19.22
N SER A 95 13.29 -31.84 -19.13
CA SER A 95 13.31 -33.23 -18.66
C SER A 95 12.88 -33.43 -17.21
N ARG A 96 12.84 -32.36 -16.41
CA ARG A 96 12.50 -32.40 -14.98
C ARG A 96 11.25 -31.61 -14.61
N THR A 97 10.73 -30.81 -15.53
CA THR A 97 9.63 -29.88 -15.26
C THR A 97 8.52 -30.08 -16.28
N THR A 98 7.33 -30.40 -15.79
CA THR A 98 6.09 -30.46 -16.56
C THR A 98 5.14 -29.43 -15.97
N LEU A 99 4.55 -28.62 -16.84
CA LEU A 99 3.56 -27.62 -16.53
C LEU A 99 2.18 -28.29 -16.51
N SER A 100 1.40 -28.08 -15.46
CA SER A 100 0.01 -28.54 -15.42
C SER A 100 -0.84 -27.79 -16.45
N THR A 101 -0.58 -26.50 -16.62
CA THR A 101 -1.20 -25.66 -17.65
C THR A 101 -0.18 -24.68 -18.24
N LEU A 102 -0.22 -24.48 -19.55
CA LEU A 102 0.52 -23.46 -20.28
C LEU A 102 -0.45 -22.54 -21.02
N TYR A 103 -0.41 -21.26 -20.69
CA TYR A 103 -1.16 -20.20 -21.34
C TYR A 103 -0.31 -19.53 -22.42
N HIS A 104 -0.87 -19.37 -23.62
CA HIS A 104 -0.25 -18.63 -24.72
C HIS A 104 -0.95 -17.31 -24.92
N TYR A 105 -0.19 -16.22 -24.81
CA TYR A 105 -0.69 -14.87 -24.93
C TYR A 105 -0.23 -14.23 -26.25
N PRO A 106 -1.14 -13.56 -26.99
CA PRO A 106 -0.77 -12.84 -28.20
C PRO A 106 0.10 -11.61 -27.87
N LEU A 107 0.65 -10.99 -28.93
CA LEU A 107 1.44 -9.77 -28.84
C LEU A 107 0.69 -8.68 -28.08
N HIS A 108 1.43 -7.89 -27.30
CA HIS A 108 0.92 -6.77 -26.49
C HIS A 108 -0.08 -7.16 -25.40
N THR A 109 -0.14 -8.43 -25.01
CA THR A 109 -0.96 -8.83 -23.85
C THR A 109 -0.34 -8.33 -22.56
N ILE A 110 -1.13 -7.62 -21.76
CA ILE A 110 -0.78 -7.22 -20.40
C ILE A 110 -1.46 -8.19 -19.43
N LEU A 111 -0.67 -8.82 -18.56
CA LEU A 111 -1.15 -9.75 -17.54
C LEU A 111 -0.71 -9.30 -16.16
N GLU A 112 -1.65 -8.81 -15.38
CA GLU A 112 -1.39 -8.26 -14.03
C GLU A 112 -1.40 -9.35 -12.95
N TYR A 113 -2.38 -10.26 -13.03
CA TYR A 113 -2.62 -11.32 -12.05
C TYR A 113 -2.57 -12.69 -12.75
N PRO A 114 -1.38 -13.23 -13.05
CA PRO A 114 -1.25 -14.56 -13.61
C PRO A 114 -1.91 -15.61 -12.70
N GLU A 115 -2.60 -16.57 -13.29
CA GLU A 115 -3.10 -17.74 -12.57
C GLU A 115 -1.94 -18.53 -11.96
N THR A 116 -2.09 -18.92 -10.70
CA THR A 116 -1.13 -19.76 -9.98
C THR A 116 -1.83 -21.05 -9.52
N ASN A 117 -1.05 -22.03 -9.08
CA ASN A 117 -1.57 -23.30 -8.62
C ASN A 117 -0.86 -23.69 -7.32
N ALA A 118 -1.62 -24.21 -6.34
CA ALA A 118 -1.09 -24.68 -5.08
C ALA A 118 -0.24 -25.95 -5.25
N ASP A 119 -0.67 -26.86 -6.13
CA ASP A 119 -0.13 -28.22 -6.25
C ASP A 119 0.62 -28.43 -7.57
N GLY A 120 0.76 -27.40 -8.41
CA GLY A 120 1.27 -27.54 -9.77
C GLY A 120 2.05 -26.34 -10.28
N THR A 121 2.64 -26.48 -11.47
CA THR A 121 3.36 -25.39 -12.15
C THR A 121 2.54 -24.89 -13.33
N ILE A 122 2.18 -23.61 -13.32
CA ILE A 122 1.54 -22.94 -14.45
C ILE A 122 2.59 -22.14 -15.23
N GLY A 123 2.57 -22.27 -16.56
CA GLY A 123 3.39 -21.46 -17.46
C GLY A 123 2.57 -20.38 -18.15
N HIS A 124 3.18 -19.21 -18.32
CA HIS A 124 2.63 -18.09 -19.09
C HIS A 124 3.62 -17.73 -20.19
N LEU A 125 3.28 -18.08 -21.44
CA LEU A 125 4.09 -17.81 -22.62
C LEU A 125 3.57 -16.58 -23.36
N PHE A 126 4.40 -15.55 -23.45
CA PHE A 126 4.07 -14.31 -24.14
C PHE A 126 4.75 -14.28 -25.50
N ARG A 127 3.99 -13.93 -26.54
CA ARG A 127 4.59 -13.59 -27.83
C ARG A 127 5.21 -12.20 -27.74
N MET A 128 6.47 -12.09 -28.14
CA MET A 128 7.27 -10.87 -28.04
C MET A 128 7.54 -10.28 -29.42
N ASP A 129 7.50 -8.96 -29.52
CA ASP A 129 7.95 -8.22 -30.70
C ASP A 129 9.46 -7.92 -30.56
N PRO A 130 10.33 -8.36 -31.49
CA PRO A 130 11.74 -8.01 -31.45
C PRO A 130 12.00 -6.50 -31.62
N ASP A 131 11.11 -5.76 -32.26
CA ASP A 131 11.24 -4.32 -32.49
C ASP A 131 10.71 -3.48 -31.31
N ASP A 132 9.84 -4.06 -30.47
CA ASP A 132 9.29 -3.45 -29.24
C ASP A 132 9.32 -4.46 -28.07
N TRP A 133 10.52 -4.67 -27.53
CA TRP A 133 10.75 -5.65 -26.48
C TRP A 133 10.28 -5.15 -25.11
N GLN A 134 9.02 -5.42 -24.76
CA GLN A 134 8.47 -5.12 -23.44
C GLN A 134 8.50 -6.35 -22.52
N VAL A 135 9.20 -6.25 -21.38
CA VAL A 135 9.34 -7.38 -20.44
C VAL A 135 8.01 -7.60 -19.70
N PRO A 136 7.30 -8.73 -19.92
CA PRO A 136 5.98 -8.97 -19.29
C PRO A 136 6.02 -9.02 -17.77
N ASP A 137 7.19 -9.37 -17.22
CA ASP A 137 7.49 -9.45 -15.79
C ASP A 137 7.23 -8.14 -15.04
N LEU A 138 7.34 -6.98 -15.73
CA LEU A 138 7.08 -5.67 -15.13
C LEU A 138 5.58 -5.38 -14.95
N ASN A 139 4.72 -6.11 -15.65
CA ASN A 139 3.27 -5.94 -15.56
C ASN A 139 2.66 -6.80 -14.45
N ILE A 140 3.40 -7.79 -13.93
CA ILE A 140 2.91 -8.70 -12.89
C ILE A 140 2.85 -7.96 -11.55
N VAL A 141 1.66 -7.91 -10.95
CA VAL A 141 1.39 -7.15 -9.71
C VAL A 141 1.71 -7.97 -8.45
N TYR A 142 1.92 -9.28 -8.58
CA TYR A 142 2.41 -10.08 -7.46
C TYR A 142 3.75 -9.56 -6.96
N LEU A 143 3.87 -9.48 -5.65
CA LEU A 143 5.14 -9.13 -5.05
C LEU A 143 6.14 -10.26 -5.22
N ARG A 144 7.35 -9.86 -5.58
CA ARG A 144 8.46 -10.75 -5.80
C ARG A 144 9.53 -10.48 -4.76
N GLY A 145 9.99 -11.53 -4.10
CA GLY A 145 10.98 -11.42 -3.05
C GLY A 145 11.99 -12.54 -3.08
N ALA A 146 12.85 -12.52 -2.07
CA ALA A 146 13.91 -13.50 -1.89
C ALA A 146 13.34 -14.91 -1.61
N PRO A 147 14.09 -15.98 -1.96
CA PRO A 147 15.36 -15.97 -2.66
C PRO A 147 15.22 -15.47 -4.11
N THR A 148 16.06 -14.50 -4.48
CA THR A 148 16.23 -14.07 -5.85
C THR A 148 17.49 -14.70 -6.40
N GLY A 149 17.37 -15.33 -7.55
CA GLY A 149 18.49 -16.01 -8.20
C GLY A 149 18.51 -15.67 -9.67
N ARG A 150 19.67 -15.27 -10.18
CA ARG A 150 19.93 -15.24 -11.62
C ARG A 150 20.92 -16.33 -11.94
N MET A 151 20.71 -17.03 -13.05
CA MET A 151 21.68 -18.04 -13.46
C MET A 151 23.07 -17.45 -13.72
N VAL A 152 24.08 -18.27 -13.45
CA VAL A 152 25.49 -17.94 -13.69
C VAL A 152 25.69 -17.63 -15.17
N VAL A 153 26.30 -16.48 -15.44
CA VAL A 153 26.65 -16.02 -16.79
C VAL A 153 27.45 -17.10 -17.52
N GLY A 154 27.04 -17.47 -18.74
CA GLY A 154 27.73 -18.46 -19.59
C GLY A 154 27.11 -19.86 -19.64
N LYS A 155 26.03 -20.13 -18.91
CA LYS A 155 25.26 -21.39 -19.06
C LYS A 155 23.94 -21.13 -19.78
N GLU A 156 23.89 -21.46 -21.06
CA GLU A 156 22.67 -21.39 -21.86
C GLU A 156 21.68 -22.46 -21.43
N ILE A 157 20.41 -22.08 -21.30
CA ILE A 157 19.29 -23.01 -21.06
C ILE A 157 18.45 -23.05 -22.32
N PHE A 158 18.04 -24.24 -22.72
CA PHE A 158 17.06 -24.44 -23.78
C PHE A 158 15.84 -25.14 -23.18
N ASN A 159 14.66 -24.84 -23.69
CA ASN A 159 13.43 -25.52 -23.29
C ASN A 159 12.54 -25.77 -24.52
N ASP A 160 11.61 -26.71 -24.38
CA ASP A 160 10.81 -27.21 -25.51
C ASP A 160 9.72 -26.23 -25.96
N VAL A 161 9.46 -25.17 -25.19
CA VAL A 161 8.35 -24.23 -25.39
C VAL A 161 8.82 -22.93 -26.06
N MET A 162 10.02 -22.46 -25.73
CA MET A 162 10.61 -21.23 -26.27
C MET A 162 11.32 -21.54 -27.59
N VAL A 163 10.64 -21.23 -28.70
CA VAL A 163 11.15 -21.45 -30.05
C VAL A 163 11.14 -20.17 -30.89
N ASP A 164 12.05 -20.10 -31.87
CA ASP A 164 12.08 -19.04 -32.86
C ASP A 164 10.96 -19.19 -33.91
N ALA A 165 10.88 -18.25 -34.85
CA ALA A 165 9.90 -18.29 -35.95
C ALA A 165 10.03 -19.51 -36.88
N ARG A 166 11.14 -20.25 -36.81
CA ARG A 166 11.42 -21.46 -37.59
C ARG A 166 11.18 -22.73 -36.77
N GLY A 167 10.81 -22.61 -35.49
CA GLY A 167 10.60 -23.72 -34.57
C GLY A 167 11.86 -24.24 -33.89
N ASN A 168 13.01 -23.56 -33.99
CA ASN A 168 14.23 -23.96 -33.28
C ASN A 168 14.22 -23.44 -31.85
N GLN A 169 14.77 -24.21 -30.92
CA GLN A 169 14.93 -23.77 -29.53
C GLN A 169 15.83 -22.54 -29.43
N VAL A 170 15.46 -21.60 -28.56
CA VAL A 170 16.25 -20.40 -28.29
C VAL A 170 16.97 -20.49 -26.95
N ALA A 171 18.17 -19.92 -26.88
CA ALA A 171 18.91 -19.81 -25.63
C ALA A 171 18.18 -18.85 -24.68
N CYS A 172 17.90 -19.32 -23.48
CA CYS A 172 17.10 -18.63 -22.46
C CYS A 172 17.96 -18.27 -21.25
N SER A 173 17.65 -17.15 -20.62
CA SER A 173 18.09 -16.83 -19.25
C SER A 173 16.98 -17.13 -18.25
N SER A 174 17.31 -17.74 -17.11
CA SER A 174 16.36 -17.94 -16.01
C SER A 174 16.61 -16.96 -14.88
N SER A 175 15.52 -16.45 -14.32
CA SER A 175 15.47 -15.69 -13.07
C SER A 175 14.40 -16.29 -12.17
N HIS A 176 14.72 -16.43 -10.89
CA HIS A 176 13.81 -16.95 -9.89
C HIS A 176 13.49 -15.87 -8.87
N SER A 177 12.24 -15.85 -8.45
CA SER A 177 11.72 -14.99 -7.38
C SER A 177 10.61 -15.73 -6.67
N THR A 178 10.51 -15.58 -5.35
CA THR A 178 9.38 -16.11 -4.60
C THR A 178 8.25 -15.08 -4.62
N CYS A 179 7.03 -15.53 -4.93
CA CYS A 179 5.85 -14.72 -4.69
C CYS A 179 5.77 -14.46 -3.18
N GLN A 180 5.92 -13.21 -2.73
CA GLN A 180 5.72 -12.87 -1.31
C GLN A 180 4.24 -12.85 -0.92
N GLY A 181 3.37 -13.24 -1.86
CA GLY A 181 1.95 -13.41 -1.64
C GLY A 181 1.25 -12.10 -1.34
N VAL A 182 0.04 -12.26 -0.82
CA VAL A 182 -0.69 -11.17 -0.18
C VAL A 182 -0.59 -11.38 1.32
N LYS A 183 -0.33 -10.31 2.10
CA LYS A 183 -0.32 -10.41 3.56
C LYS A 183 -1.77 -10.58 3.99
N ILE A 184 -2.12 -11.79 4.39
CA ILE A 184 -3.35 -12.06 5.13
C ILE A 184 -3.10 -11.69 6.58
N CYS A 185 -4.07 -11.04 7.20
CA CYS A 185 -3.98 -10.75 8.62
C CYS A 185 -3.94 -12.06 9.41
N PRO A 186 -3.05 -12.23 10.42
CA PRO A 186 -3.05 -13.44 11.26
C PRO A 186 -4.33 -13.60 12.08
N TYR A 187 -5.20 -12.58 12.14
CA TYR A 187 -6.52 -12.61 12.76
C TYR A 187 -7.65 -12.71 11.73
N SER A 188 -7.35 -13.09 10.48
CA SER A 188 -8.40 -13.55 9.56
C SER A 188 -8.91 -14.90 10.05
N ASP A 189 -10.12 -15.26 9.63
CA ASP A 189 -10.65 -16.60 9.78
C ASP A 189 -9.71 -17.68 9.20
N GLU A 190 -9.77 -18.87 9.80
CA GLU A 190 -8.92 -20.02 9.44
C GLU A 190 -9.14 -20.48 7.99
N ASP A 191 -10.37 -20.36 7.48
CA ASP A 191 -10.71 -20.70 6.10
C ASP A 191 -9.93 -19.80 5.14
N THR A 192 -9.97 -18.48 5.31
CA THR A 192 -9.21 -17.51 4.50
C THR A 192 -7.69 -17.73 4.61
N LEU A 193 -7.17 -18.10 5.79
CA LEU A 193 -5.74 -18.41 5.96
C LEU A 193 -5.32 -19.70 5.23
N SER A 194 -6.23 -20.65 5.09
CA SER A 194 -5.98 -21.94 4.44
C SER A 194 -6.16 -21.91 2.92
N GLU A 195 -6.90 -20.93 2.40
CA GLU A 195 -7.16 -20.82 0.96
C GLU A 195 -5.89 -20.39 0.20
N PRO A 196 -5.38 -21.22 -0.73
CA PRO A 196 -4.24 -20.83 -1.53
C PRO A 196 -4.64 -19.71 -2.49
N HIS A 197 -3.84 -18.66 -2.53
CA HIS A 197 -4.00 -17.58 -3.52
C HIS A 197 -3.65 -18.11 -4.92
N THR A 198 -4.64 -18.66 -5.61
CA THR A 198 -4.48 -19.28 -6.94
C THR A 198 -4.90 -18.33 -8.07
N ARG A 199 -5.77 -17.36 -7.79
CA ARG A 199 -6.07 -16.28 -8.72
C ARG A 199 -6.54 -15.03 -7.98
N ALA A 200 -6.34 -13.88 -8.60
CA ALA A 200 -7.12 -12.68 -8.31
C ALA A 200 -7.76 -12.24 -9.63
N SER A 201 -9.09 -12.27 -9.72
CA SER A 201 -9.79 -11.68 -10.86
C SER A 201 -9.96 -10.17 -10.66
N ARG A 202 -10.18 -9.44 -11.76
CA ARG A 202 -10.48 -8.01 -11.69
C ARG A 202 -11.76 -7.77 -10.88
N GLU A 203 -12.72 -8.68 -11.00
CA GLU A 203 -13.97 -8.70 -10.26
C GLU A 203 -13.74 -8.88 -8.76
N ASP A 204 -12.82 -9.78 -8.36
CA ASP A 204 -12.45 -9.97 -6.96
C ASP A 204 -11.85 -8.68 -6.37
N VAL A 205 -10.98 -7.99 -7.14
CA VAL A 205 -10.40 -6.71 -6.73
C VAL A 205 -11.47 -5.62 -6.63
N GLN A 206 -12.38 -5.52 -7.61
CA GLN A 206 -13.47 -4.54 -7.62
C GLN A 206 -14.44 -4.76 -6.47
N GLN A 207 -14.87 -6.01 -6.24
CA GLN A 207 -15.76 -6.35 -5.14
C GLN A 207 -15.12 -6.01 -3.80
N ARG A 208 -13.83 -6.32 -3.65
CA ARG A 208 -13.09 -5.96 -2.44
C ARG A 208 -13.00 -4.45 -2.25
N LEU A 209 -12.68 -3.68 -3.29
CA LEU A 209 -12.64 -2.21 -3.20
C LEU A 209 -14.02 -1.63 -2.85
N ALA A 210 -15.10 -2.24 -3.33
CA ALA A 210 -16.46 -1.88 -2.97
C ALA A 210 -16.73 -2.16 -1.48
N ASN A 211 -16.35 -3.33 -0.98
CA ASN A 211 -16.46 -3.69 0.44
C ASN A 211 -15.63 -2.75 1.33
N ASP A 212 -14.36 -2.50 0.99
CA ASP A 212 -13.48 -1.55 1.70
C ASP A 212 -14.12 -0.15 1.75
N ARG A 213 -14.83 0.26 0.69
CA ARG A 213 -15.55 1.54 0.64
C ARG A 213 -16.79 1.52 1.54
N GLU A 214 -17.58 0.46 1.48
CA GLU A 214 -18.77 0.30 2.32
C GLU A 214 -18.40 0.27 3.81
N ASP A 215 -17.38 -0.49 4.19
CA ASP A 215 -16.84 -0.53 5.55
C ASP A 215 -16.36 0.86 6.01
N ARG A 216 -15.69 1.61 5.13
CA ARG A 216 -15.27 2.98 5.44
C ARG A 216 -16.47 3.88 5.72
N LEU A 217 -17.55 3.75 4.95
CA LEU A 217 -18.75 4.56 5.12
C LEU A 217 -19.55 4.15 6.36
N GLN A 218 -19.74 2.85 6.56
CA GLN A 218 -20.52 2.28 7.66
C GLN A 218 -19.90 2.62 9.02
N TYR A 219 -18.57 2.60 9.09
CA TYR A 219 -17.84 2.85 10.33
C TYR A 219 -17.11 4.20 10.34
N ALA A 220 -17.45 5.13 9.44
CA ALA A 220 -16.89 6.47 9.41
C ALA A 220 -17.24 7.19 10.73
N SER A 221 -16.30 7.24 11.67
CA SER A 221 -16.42 8.05 12.86
C SER A 221 -15.09 8.74 13.15
N PRO A 222 -15.10 10.01 13.59
CA PRO A 222 -13.87 10.69 14.00
C PRO A 222 -13.07 9.90 15.05
N SER A 223 -13.77 9.22 15.97
CA SER A 223 -13.15 8.36 16.98
C SER A 223 -12.41 7.17 16.37
N LYS A 224 -12.99 6.50 15.37
CA LYS A 224 -12.30 5.43 14.63
C LYS A 224 -11.06 5.97 13.92
N ASP A 225 -11.17 7.11 13.23
CA ASP A 225 -10.04 7.69 12.49
C ASP A 225 -8.88 8.06 13.42
N ILE A 226 -9.18 8.68 14.55
CA ILE A 226 -8.19 9.01 15.59
C ILE A 226 -7.56 7.72 16.12
N PHE A 227 -8.38 6.72 16.49
CA PHE A 227 -7.89 5.47 17.04
C PHE A 227 -7.01 4.72 16.03
N CYS A 228 -7.46 4.53 14.78
CA CYS A 228 -6.70 3.85 13.74
C CYS A 228 -5.38 4.56 13.43
N ARG A 229 -5.38 5.90 13.38
CA ARG A 229 -4.15 6.68 13.21
C ARG A 229 -3.20 6.50 14.40
N THR A 230 -3.74 6.46 15.61
CA THR A 230 -2.98 6.27 16.84
C THR A 230 -2.37 4.88 16.92
N ALA A 231 -3.16 3.84 16.64
CA ALA A 231 -2.69 2.46 16.58
C ALA A 231 -1.62 2.27 15.50
N ALA A 232 -1.77 2.91 14.32
CA ALA A 232 -0.75 2.91 13.27
C ALA A 232 0.56 3.54 13.77
N TYR A 233 0.45 4.70 14.41
CA TYR A 233 1.60 5.43 14.95
C TYR A 233 2.33 4.62 16.03
N VAL A 234 1.60 4.10 17.02
CA VAL A 234 2.12 3.19 18.06
C VAL A 234 2.80 1.96 17.46
N THR A 235 2.19 1.34 16.47
CA THR A 235 2.75 0.16 15.79
C THR A 235 4.07 0.53 15.10
N ALA A 236 4.13 1.68 14.44
CA ALA A 236 5.35 2.17 13.82
C ALA A 236 6.45 2.40 14.86
N LEU A 237 6.13 3.03 16.00
CA LEU A 237 7.09 3.25 17.09
C LEU A 237 7.63 1.93 17.66
N ARG A 238 6.76 0.95 17.95
CA ARG A 238 7.17 -0.36 18.49
C ARG A 238 8.00 -1.17 17.51
N LYS A 239 7.72 -1.06 16.20
CA LYS A 239 8.44 -1.82 15.16
C LYS A 239 9.77 -1.19 14.79
N LEU A 240 9.78 0.12 14.56
CA LEU A 240 10.94 0.85 14.04
C LEU A 240 11.86 1.33 15.16
N GLY A 241 11.32 1.57 16.37
CA GLY A 241 12.06 2.14 17.48
C GLY A 241 12.70 3.48 17.09
N CYS A 242 13.92 3.70 17.59
CA CYS A 242 14.70 4.87 17.22
C CYS A 242 15.61 4.53 16.01
N SER A 243 15.39 5.19 14.88
CA SER A 243 16.14 4.95 13.63
C SER A 243 17.59 5.45 13.63
N ARG A 244 18.09 6.01 14.75
CA ARG A 244 19.50 6.40 14.89
C ARG A 244 20.38 5.15 14.79
N PRO A 245 21.43 5.13 13.94
CA PRO A 245 22.37 4.01 13.91
C PRO A 245 23.01 3.77 15.29
N SER A 246 23.26 2.52 15.66
CA SER A 246 24.07 2.24 16.85
C SER A 246 25.46 2.86 16.66
N SER A 247 25.97 3.57 17.68
CA SER A 247 27.20 4.37 17.59
C SER A 247 28.45 3.58 17.19
N GLU A 248 28.40 2.24 17.24
CA GLU A 248 29.50 1.35 16.86
C GLU A 248 29.76 1.28 15.34
N GLU A 249 28.85 1.76 14.48
CA GLU A 249 28.96 1.63 13.01
C GLU A 249 29.43 2.92 12.27
N LEU A 250 29.50 4.07 12.95
CA LEU A 250 29.68 5.37 12.28
C LEU A 250 31.12 5.73 11.88
N GLU A 251 32.11 4.88 12.18
CA GLU A 251 33.54 5.17 11.91
C GLU A 251 34.14 4.44 10.70
N SER A 252 33.37 3.63 9.97
CA SER A 252 33.85 2.94 8.76
C SER A 252 33.43 3.70 7.49
N GLU A 253 34.39 4.08 6.64
CA GLU A 253 34.11 4.56 5.29
C GLU A 253 33.34 3.47 4.53
N SER A 254 32.07 3.73 4.19
CA SER A 254 31.21 2.67 3.66
C SER A 254 31.68 2.19 2.30
N SER A 255 32.00 0.89 2.21
CA SER A 255 32.35 0.23 0.95
C SER A 255 31.18 0.25 -0.06
N PRO A 256 31.44 0.14 -1.38
CA PRO A 256 30.38 -0.03 -2.38
C PRO A 256 29.44 -1.20 -2.07
N GLU A 257 29.96 -2.27 -1.45
CA GLU A 257 29.18 -3.40 -0.96
C GLU A 257 28.20 -2.98 0.16
N GLU A 258 28.63 -2.14 1.11
CA GLU A 258 27.77 -1.61 2.18
C GLU A 258 26.68 -0.69 1.65
N ILE A 259 26.97 0.14 0.64
CA ILE A 259 25.95 0.97 -0.02
C ILE A 259 24.86 0.08 -0.62
N LYS A 260 25.25 -1.00 -1.31
CA LYS A 260 24.31 -1.95 -1.90
C LYS A 260 23.52 -2.73 -0.85
N LEU A 261 24.14 -3.13 0.25
CA LEU A 261 23.48 -3.71 1.41
C LEU A 261 22.46 -2.74 2.02
N ARG A 262 22.80 -1.45 2.12
CA ARG A 262 21.89 -0.40 2.60
C ARG A 262 20.72 -0.18 1.66
N GLU A 263 20.92 -0.23 0.33
CA GLU A 263 19.82 -0.15 -0.64
C GLU A 263 18.89 -1.38 -0.55
N LEU A 264 19.45 -2.58 -0.43
CA LEU A 264 18.68 -3.80 -0.18
C LEU A 264 17.92 -3.72 1.15
N TYR A 265 18.54 -3.15 2.19
CA TYR A 265 17.90 -2.88 3.47
C TYR A 265 16.71 -1.94 3.32
N TRP A 266 16.85 -0.83 2.60
CA TRP A 266 15.73 0.10 2.35
C TRP A 266 14.62 -0.52 1.52
N GLN A 267 14.95 -1.35 0.52
CA GLN A 267 13.95 -2.12 -0.23
C GLN A 267 13.20 -3.11 0.68
N GLN A 268 13.90 -3.78 1.60
CA GLN A 268 13.28 -4.64 2.61
C GLN A 268 12.33 -3.84 3.53
N VAL A 269 12.77 -2.67 4.02
CA VAL A 269 11.94 -1.76 4.84
C VAL A 269 10.70 -1.27 4.09
N GLN A 270 10.82 -0.94 2.81
CA GLN A 270 9.68 -0.58 1.96
C GLN A 270 8.69 -1.74 1.77
N CYS A 271 9.17 -2.98 1.80
CA CYS A 271 8.36 -4.20 1.84
C CYS A 271 7.88 -4.56 3.27
N GLY A 272 8.07 -3.67 4.25
CA GLY A 272 7.66 -3.90 5.64
C GLY A 272 8.46 -5.00 6.36
N TYR A 273 9.65 -5.36 5.85
CA TYR A 273 10.65 -6.11 6.61
C TYR A 273 11.44 -5.12 7.46
N CYS A 274 11.56 -5.37 8.76
CA CYS A 274 12.40 -4.57 9.64
C CYS A 274 13.60 -5.42 10.07
N PRO A 275 14.75 -5.37 9.36
CA PRO A 275 15.98 -5.88 9.93
C PRO A 275 16.33 -4.97 11.11
N LYS A 276 16.25 -5.50 12.33
CA LYS A 276 16.53 -4.77 13.58
C LYS A 276 18.02 -4.48 13.80
N GLU A 277 18.89 -5.00 12.94
CA GLU A 277 20.33 -4.89 13.09
C GLU A 277 20.79 -3.46 12.77
N GLY A 278 21.62 -2.87 13.64
CA GLY A 278 22.22 -1.54 13.45
C GLY A 278 21.40 -0.33 13.95
N THR A 279 20.19 -0.52 14.52
CA THR A 279 19.40 0.62 15.06
C THR A 279 19.56 0.80 16.58
N CYS A 280 19.24 2.00 17.05
CA CYS A 280 19.27 2.35 18.46
C CYS A 280 18.31 1.46 19.28
N LYS A 281 18.87 0.78 20.29
CA LYS A 281 18.13 -0.10 21.21
C LYS A 281 17.37 0.64 22.32
N GLY A 282 17.41 1.97 22.31
CA GLY A 282 16.77 2.79 23.33
C GLY A 282 15.25 2.69 23.24
N ARG A 283 14.59 2.58 24.39
CA ARG A 283 13.12 2.54 24.47
C ARG A 283 12.51 3.86 24.02
N ILE A 284 11.31 3.77 23.45
CA ILE A 284 10.47 4.92 23.13
C ILE A 284 9.57 5.21 24.33
N VAL A 285 9.68 6.42 24.87
CA VAL A 285 9.02 6.84 26.11
C VAL A 285 8.02 7.94 25.80
N TYR A 286 6.84 7.86 26.42
CA TYR A 286 5.86 8.93 26.46
C TYR A 286 6.09 9.79 27.70
N GLU A 287 6.26 11.09 27.53
CA GLU A 287 6.50 12.04 28.62
C GLU A 287 5.68 13.31 28.43
N THR A 288 5.53 14.07 29.51
CA THR A 288 4.91 15.39 29.49
C THR A 288 5.97 16.43 29.81
N ASP A 289 6.02 17.51 29.02
CA ASP A 289 6.96 18.60 29.26
C ASP A 289 6.57 19.44 30.50
N SER A 290 7.40 20.44 30.85
CA SER A 290 7.13 21.35 31.98
C SER A 290 5.86 22.20 31.83
N HIS A 291 5.28 22.24 30.62
CA HIS A 291 4.07 22.97 30.31
C HIS A 291 2.83 22.06 30.25
N GLY A 292 2.97 20.76 30.51
CA GLY A 292 1.87 19.83 30.41
C GLY A 292 1.64 19.28 29.00
N ASN A 293 2.50 19.57 28.03
CA ASN A 293 2.34 19.05 26.66
C ASN A 293 2.97 17.66 26.53
N PRO A 294 2.23 16.67 26.01
CA PRO A 294 2.75 15.34 25.80
C PRO A 294 3.67 15.29 24.58
N HIS A 295 4.71 14.47 24.68
CA HIS A 295 5.66 14.19 23.60
C HIS A 295 6.17 12.74 23.71
N VAL A 296 6.63 12.20 22.59
CA VAL A 296 7.22 10.86 22.51
C VAL A 296 8.68 10.99 22.11
N ARG A 297 9.59 10.34 22.83
CA ARG A 297 11.03 10.39 22.51
C ARG A 297 11.73 9.08 22.80
N CYS A 298 12.88 8.87 22.18
CA CYS A 298 13.81 7.84 22.61
C CYS A 298 14.40 8.21 23.99
N GLU A 299 14.62 7.22 24.87
CA GLU A 299 15.21 7.44 26.20
C GLU A 299 16.62 8.06 26.12
N HIS A 300 17.35 7.83 25.02
CA HIS A 300 18.67 8.44 24.76
C HIS A 300 18.62 9.84 24.15
N TYR A 301 17.43 10.35 23.80
CA TYR A 301 17.28 11.72 23.33
C TYR A 301 17.66 12.69 24.45
N CYS A 302 18.60 13.58 24.14
CA CYS A 302 18.99 14.67 25.02
C CYS A 302 19.08 15.97 24.24
N ARG A 303 18.32 16.98 24.67
CA ARG A 303 18.26 18.28 23.99
C ARG A 303 19.62 18.98 23.89
N THR A 304 20.52 18.75 24.84
CA THR A 304 21.84 19.39 24.90
C THR A 304 22.94 18.58 24.24
N THR A 305 22.94 17.25 24.41
CA THR A 305 24.07 16.40 24.00
C THR A 305 23.78 15.47 22.83
N ASN A 306 22.51 15.11 22.59
CA ASN A 306 22.19 14.05 21.63
C ASN A 306 20.80 14.25 21.01
N ARG A 307 20.74 15.15 20.02
CA ARG A 307 19.51 15.55 19.33
C ARG A 307 19.15 14.66 18.14
N ASP A 308 20.02 13.70 17.81
CA ASP A 308 19.86 12.85 16.62
C ASP A 308 18.95 11.63 16.88
N HIS A 309 18.53 11.43 18.13
CA HIS A 309 17.55 10.40 18.47
C HIS A 309 16.13 10.85 18.16
N PHE A 310 15.23 9.87 18.05
CA PHE A 310 13.81 10.10 17.83
C PHE A 310 13.20 11.01 18.91
N HIS A 311 12.47 12.04 18.48
CA HIS A 311 11.71 12.95 19.34
C HIS A 311 10.57 13.57 18.52
N ASP A 312 9.33 13.34 18.95
CA ASP A 312 8.12 13.84 18.35
C ASP A 312 7.28 14.60 19.39
N ASN A 313 7.16 15.92 19.19
CA ASN A 313 6.32 16.81 19.98
C ASN A 313 4.96 17.11 19.32
N SER A 314 4.68 16.53 18.16
CA SER A 314 3.44 16.76 17.41
C SER A 314 2.26 15.94 17.95
N VAL A 315 2.53 14.90 18.74
CA VAL A 315 1.48 14.07 19.38
C VAL A 315 0.55 14.90 20.26
N GLY A 316 1.08 15.91 20.97
CA GLY A 316 0.33 16.83 21.81
C GLY A 316 -0.24 18.05 21.11
N ALA A 317 -0.23 18.08 19.78
CA ALA A 317 -0.76 19.21 19.04
C ALA A 317 -2.24 19.45 19.38
N PRO A 318 -2.69 20.72 19.51
CA PRO A 318 -4.08 21.07 19.84
C PRO A 318 -5.12 20.52 18.85
N THR A 319 -4.67 20.06 17.69
CA THR A 319 -5.52 19.49 16.64
C THR A 319 -6.12 18.14 17.00
N GLY A 320 -5.75 17.52 18.14
CA GLY A 320 -6.38 16.30 18.65
C GLY A 320 -6.20 15.11 17.70
N SER A 321 -5.04 15.02 17.07
CA SER A 321 -4.80 14.07 15.97
C SER A 321 -4.69 12.61 16.43
N TYR A 322 -4.47 12.39 17.74
CA TYR A 322 -4.15 11.11 18.35
C TYR A 322 -4.89 10.91 19.67
N ASP A 323 -5.13 9.65 20.03
CA ASP A 323 -5.58 9.22 21.34
C ASP A 323 -4.36 9.14 22.28
N LEU A 324 -4.18 10.19 23.07
CA LEU A 324 -3.05 10.32 23.99
C LEU A 324 -3.08 9.27 25.11
N GLY A 325 -4.28 8.88 25.56
CA GLY A 325 -4.45 7.86 26.59
C GLY A 325 -3.95 6.51 26.09
N TYR A 326 -4.30 6.16 24.85
CA TYR A 326 -3.83 4.93 24.23
C TYR A 326 -2.30 4.94 23.98
N ILE A 327 -1.73 6.05 23.48
CA ILE A 327 -0.26 6.17 23.32
C ILE A 327 0.44 5.98 24.67
N GLN A 328 -0.03 6.66 25.70
CA GLN A 328 0.54 6.58 27.04
C GLN A 328 0.49 5.15 27.55
N ALA A 329 -0.70 4.54 27.60
CA ALA A 329 -0.89 3.19 28.13
C ALA A 329 0.03 2.17 27.44
N VAL A 330 0.11 2.23 26.11
CA VAL A 330 0.96 1.35 25.31
C VAL A 330 2.45 1.55 25.57
N LEU A 331 2.93 2.79 25.68
CA LEU A 331 4.36 3.10 25.82
C LEU A 331 4.87 3.02 27.27
N THR A 332 3.96 2.99 28.25
CA THR A 332 4.28 2.76 29.66
C THR A 332 4.02 1.33 30.11
N ASP A 333 3.71 0.42 29.18
CA ASP A 333 3.37 -0.99 29.44
C ASP A 333 2.18 -1.13 30.43
N ASP A 334 1.21 -0.22 30.38
CA ASP A 334 -0.07 -0.32 31.11
C ASP A 334 -1.03 -1.20 30.30
N GLU A 335 -0.86 -2.51 30.44
CA GLU A 335 -1.63 -3.50 29.68
C GLU A 335 -3.12 -3.46 30.00
N GLU A 336 -3.50 -3.13 31.24
CA GLU A 336 -4.90 -3.06 31.67
C GLU A 336 -5.64 -1.92 30.95
N GLU A 337 -5.06 -0.72 30.96
CA GLU A 337 -5.65 0.45 30.29
C GLU A 337 -5.66 0.28 28.76
N ALA A 338 -4.54 -0.22 28.18
CA ALA A 338 -4.47 -0.49 26.75
C ALA A 338 -5.56 -1.49 26.33
N THR A 339 -5.74 -2.57 27.08
CA THR A 339 -6.79 -3.58 26.84
C THR A 339 -8.18 -2.97 26.98
N CYS A 340 -8.41 -2.12 27.98
CA CYS A 340 -9.69 -1.46 28.19
C CYS A 340 -10.08 -0.60 26.97
N ILE A 341 -9.14 0.21 26.46
CA ILE A 341 -9.35 1.05 25.27
C ILE A 341 -9.59 0.18 24.03
N GLU A 342 -8.79 -0.87 23.82
CA GLU A 342 -8.95 -1.77 22.68
C GLU A 342 -10.30 -2.52 22.70
N GLN A 343 -10.77 -2.95 23.88
CA GLN A 343 -12.09 -3.54 24.04
C GLN A 343 -13.23 -2.53 23.79
N ALA A 344 -13.03 -1.27 24.16
CA ALA A 344 -13.99 -0.21 23.86
C ALA A 344 -14.09 0.04 22.35
N ALA A 345 -12.94 0.10 21.65
CA ALA A 345 -12.88 0.17 20.20
C ALA A 345 -13.55 -1.05 19.53
N PHE A 346 -13.27 -2.26 20.03
CA PHE A 346 -13.84 -3.51 19.53
C PHE A 346 -15.37 -3.51 19.56
N LYS A 347 -15.97 -3.05 20.67
CA LYS A 347 -17.44 -2.93 20.80
C LYS A 347 -18.06 -1.98 19.78
N LEU A 348 -17.26 -1.07 19.21
CA LEU A 348 -17.68 -0.12 18.18
C LEU A 348 -17.35 -0.61 16.75
N GLY A 349 -16.85 -1.85 16.60
CA GLY A 349 -16.54 -2.46 15.31
C GLY A 349 -15.24 -1.97 14.69
N TYR A 350 -14.29 -1.45 15.48
CA TYR A 350 -12.94 -1.12 15.00
C TYR A 350 -11.84 -1.46 16.00
N GLY A 351 -10.59 -1.32 15.57
CA GLY A 351 -9.41 -1.53 16.41
C GLY A 351 -8.79 -2.93 16.27
N PRO A 352 -7.76 -3.24 17.08
CA PRO A 352 -6.91 -4.39 16.84
C PRO A 352 -7.55 -5.74 17.16
N LEU A 353 -8.62 -5.75 17.94
CA LEU A 353 -9.33 -6.98 18.30
C LEU A 353 -10.42 -7.38 17.29
N VAL A 354 -10.69 -6.53 16.30
CA VAL A 354 -11.69 -6.83 15.26
C VAL A 354 -11.07 -7.75 14.21
N GLU A 355 -11.86 -8.71 13.73
CA GLU A 355 -11.49 -9.59 12.63
C GLU A 355 -11.08 -8.76 11.41
N CYS A 356 -9.90 -9.04 10.89
CA CYS A 356 -9.35 -8.27 9.80
C CYS A 356 -9.64 -8.99 8.48
N THR A 357 -10.64 -8.50 7.77
CA THR A 357 -11.01 -8.96 6.42
C THR A 357 -10.09 -8.40 5.33
N THR A 358 -9.10 -7.57 5.70
CA THR A 358 -8.22 -6.93 4.73
C THR A 358 -7.07 -7.84 4.30
N VAL A 359 -6.98 -8.05 2.99
CA VAL A 359 -5.89 -8.78 2.32
C VAL A 359 -4.82 -7.81 1.76
N ALA A 360 -3.91 -7.29 2.57
CA ALA A 360 -3.06 -6.16 2.17
C ALA A 360 -1.83 -6.59 1.32
N ASN A 361 -1.38 -5.73 0.42
CA ASN A 361 -0.10 -5.94 -0.26
C ASN A 361 1.04 -5.89 0.78
N VAL A 362 2.16 -6.60 0.59
CA VAL A 362 3.31 -6.59 1.55
C VAL A 362 3.84 -5.17 1.79
N SER A 363 3.74 -4.28 0.79
CA SER A 363 4.10 -2.86 0.88
C SER A 363 2.99 -1.95 1.42
N SER A 364 1.77 -2.46 1.61
CA SER A 364 0.67 -1.68 2.18
C SER A 364 0.86 -1.54 3.68
N GLN A 365 1.20 -0.33 4.13
CA GLN A 365 1.19 0.03 5.54
C GLN A 365 -0.26 0.32 5.97
N LYS A 366 -0.98 -0.71 6.40
CA LYS A 366 -2.18 -0.52 7.24
C LYS A 366 -1.76 -0.70 8.72
N PRO A 367 -2.37 0.03 9.67
CA PRO A 367 -2.25 -0.31 11.09
C PRO A 367 -2.58 -1.80 11.22
N LEU A 368 -1.58 -2.59 11.60
CA LEU A 368 -1.83 -3.98 11.92
C LEU A 368 -2.70 -4.00 13.17
N THR A 369 -3.66 -4.92 13.19
CA THR A 369 -4.28 -5.39 14.41
C THR A 369 -3.14 -5.87 15.33
N THR A 370 -2.82 -5.06 16.33
CA THR A 370 -1.88 -5.41 17.38
C THR A 370 -2.57 -6.38 18.33
N ALA A 371 -2.41 -7.68 18.12
CA ALA A 371 -2.38 -8.55 19.28
C ALA A 371 -0.97 -9.08 19.48
N THR A 372 -0.64 -9.16 20.75
CA THR A 372 0.63 -9.55 21.34
C THR A 372 1.19 -10.77 20.60
N GLN A 373 2.38 -10.64 20.00
CA GLN A 373 3.21 -11.80 19.71
C GLN A 373 3.66 -12.37 21.06
N THR A 374 2.79 -13.16 21.69
CA THR A 374 3.25 -14.12 22.69
C THR A 374 4.02 -15.17 21.91
N ALA A 375 5.34 -15.12 22.03
CA ALA A 375 6.22 -16.13 21.47
C ALA A 375 5.76 -17.53 21.92
N ILE A 376 5.57 -18.44 20.97
CA ILE A 376 5.61 -19.89 21.21
C ILE A 376 7.05 -20.34 20.95
#